data_AF-A0A424JTP2-F1
#
_entry.id   AF-A0A424JTP2-F1
#
_cell.length_a   1.000
_cell.length_b   1.000
_cell.length_c   1.000
_cell.angle_alpha   90.00
_cell.angle_beta   90.00
_cell.angle_gamma   90.00
#
_symmetry.space_group_name_H-M   'P 1'
#
loop_
_entity.id
_entity.type
_entity.pdbx_description
1 polymer ?
#
loop_
_entity_poly.entity_id
_entity_poly.type
_entity_poly.pdbx_seq_one_letter_code
_entity_poly.pdbx_strand_id
1 'polypeptide(L)'
;MSRPFRLLLIGDSDSQLLACESLCRFPAELAVEVTINAIPRNGTPAPILKRAQALGRLWRHEMGQLLTHPELMQFDAIGVFLTGSKISDFRLALGLLPASERPLLFCGFNGVVLEKFMEGMSWRLGYDLICLSGERDREALERMVASTPFLRQQTVLTGLGRSTPSTSPLPNDDRPHRLVFAEQVVMPAAARDRAEMVRILAELARRSPDWEVLIKPRIAPDEATFHASDSHISSTLMQTLGHPPANLLLDYRPLPELLRHARLMATVSSTAFFDALDHGCRPVVMADFGIAPSSGSHVFAGSGVWRTLAEVEDLDALDQELPLPDPTWLAWMGYGTDAGPAALIRALQALKQDPPAVINESPGHMSNANLSFTQLRRSAEEAIVAKNWEEARSLLMLATLLRPKHRNAARRLWSVQWPNRLMRRLLLAITYRDVG
;
A
#
# COMPACT_ATOMS: atom_id res chain seq x y z
N MET A 1 5.00 -35.16 10.92
CA MET A 1 5.24 -33.89 10.21
C MET A 1 4.33 -32.84 10.82
N SER A 2 4.85 -31.68 11.20
CA SER A 2 4.04 -30.58 11.74
C SER A 2 3.03 -30.10 10.69
N ARG A 3 1.83 -29.70 11.13
CA ARG A 3 0.83 -29.07 10.25
C ARG A 3 1.46 -27.81 9.61
N PRO A 4 1.18 -27.51 8.32
CA PRO A 4 1.64 -26.28 7.70
C PRO A 4 1.03 -25.04 8.37
N PHE A 5 1.77 -23.94 8.38
CA PHE A 5 1.30 -22.65 8.90
C PHE A 5 0.34 -22.02 7.89
N ARG A 6 -0.94 -21.87 8.22
CA ARG A 6 -1.97 -21.33 7.33
C ARG A 6 -2.02 -19.81 7.43
N LEU A 7 -1.69 -19.13 6.35
CA LEU A 7 -1.64 -17.67 6.24
C LEU A 7 -2.73 -17.17 5.29
N LEU A 8 -3.55 -16.22 5.75
CA LEU A 8 -4.47 -15.47 4.90
C LEU A 8 -3.92 -14.05 4.67
N LEU A 9 -3.89 -13.57 3.44
CA LEU A 9 -3.55 -12.20 3.08
C LEU A 9 -4.74 -11.52 2.40
N ILE A 10 -5.09 -10.30 2.78
CA ILE A 10 -6.27 -9.58 2.29
C ILE A 10 -5.83 -8.28 1.64
N GLY A 11 -6.21 -8.05 0.38
CA GLY A 11 -5.95 -6.81 -0.36
C GLY A 11 -7.19 -6.28 -1.09
N ASP A 12 -7.37 -4.95 -1.14
CA ASP A 12 -8.51 -4.29 -1.80
C ASP A 12 -8.12 -3.32 -2.94
N SER A 13 -6.85 -3.32 -3.35
CA SER A 13 -6.29 -2.55 -4.45
C SER A 13 -5.05 -3.23 -5.03
N ASP A 14 -4.62 -2.82 -6.22
CA ASP A 14 -3.45 -3.41 -6.89
C ASP A 14 -2.18 -3.28 -6.04
N SER A 15 -1.95 -2.11 -5.45
CA SER A 15 -0.78 -1.88 -4.59
C SER A 15 -0.75 -2.79 -3.37
N GLN A 16 -1.92 -3.14 -2.81
CA GLN A 16 -1.98 -4.05 -1.65
C GLN A 16 -1.86 -5.50 -2.08
N LEU A 17 -2.43 -5.89 -3.21
CA LEU A 17 -2.24 -7.24 -3.76
C LEU A 17 -0.78 -7.49 -4.12
N LEU A 18 -0.07 -6.47 -4.63
CA LEU A 18 1.37 -6.51 -4.84
C LEU A 18 2.15 -6.65 -3.53
N ALA A 19 1.71 -5.97 -2.46
CA ALA A 19 2.31 -6.13 -1.13
C ALA A 19 2.06 -7.54 -0.55
N CYS A 20 0.87 -8.11 -0.76
CA CYS A 20 0.60 -9.49 -0.40
C CYS A 20 1.49 -10.46 -1.20
N GLU A 21 1.66 -10.22 -2.51
CA GLU A 21 2.55 -11.00 -3.38
C GLU A 21 4.00 -10.98 -2.89
N SER A 22 4.53 -9.81 -2.46
CA SER A 22 5.89 -9.72 -1.93
C SER A 22 6.06 -10.46 -0.61
N LEU A 23 5.03 -10.52 0.22
CA LEU A 23 5.04 -11.23 1.51
C LEU A 23 4.95 -12.76 1.40
N CYS A 24 4.65 -13.29 0.21
CA CYS A 24 4.65 -14.74 -0.03
C CYS A 24 6.04 -15.31 -0.35
N ARG A 25 7.09 -14.49 -0.31
CA ARG A 25 8.44 -14.89 -0.73
C ARG A 25 9.30 -15.34 0.44
N PHE A 26 9.00 -16.53 0.93
CA PHE A 26 9.76 -17.17 1.99
C PHE A 26 10.22 -18.58 1.56
N PRO A 27 11.27 -19.14 2.21
CA PRO A 27 11.75 -20.48 1.90
C PRO A 27 10.66 -21.54 2.09
N ALA A 28 10.61 -22.53 1.20
CA ALA A 28 9.66 -23.66 1.27
C ALA A 28 9.75 -24.44 2.59
N GLU A 29 10.93 -24.38 3.24
CA GLU A 29 11.25 -24.96 4.55
C GLU A 29 10.29 -24.50 5.66
N LEU A 30 9.74 -23.28 5.55
CA LEU A 30 8.82 -22.73 6.54
C LEU A 30 7.41 -23.36 6.49
N ALA A 31 7.13 -24.20 5.49
CA ALA A 31 5.89 -24.97 5.33
C ALA A 31 4.62 -24.12 5.54
N VAL A 32 4.50 -23.01 4.80
CA VAL A 32 3.37 -22.08 4.89
C VAL A 32 2.37 -22.36 3.76
N GLU A 33 1.10 -22.51 4.11
CA GLU A 33 -0.01 -22.57 3.15
C GLU A 33 -0.64 -21.19 3.03
N VAL A 34 -0.54 -20.59 1.84
CA VAL A 34 -1.04 -19.23 1.59
C VAL A 34 -2.43 -19.25 0.97
N THR A 35 -3.30 -18.41 1.50
CA THR A 35 -4.53 -17.97 0.84
C THR A 35 -4.49 -16.45 0.67
N ILE A 36 -4.79 -15.96 -0.52
CA ILE A 36 -4.92 -14.52 -0.81
C ILE A 36 -6.39 -14.22 -1.09
N ASN A 37 -7.01 -13.32 -0.33
CA ASN A 37 -8.31 -12.76 -0.65
C ASN A 37 -8.15 -11.43 -1.37
N ALA A 38 -8.50 -11.41 -2.65
CA ALA A 38 -8.63 -10.18 -3.42
C ALA A 38 -10.07 -9.68 -3.32
N ILE A 39 -10.30 -8.60 -2.56
CA ILE A 39 -11.63 -8.00 -2.43
C ILE A 39 -12.11 -7.59 -3.83
N PRO A 40 -13.30 -8.06 -4.28
CA PRO A 40 -13.79 -7.76 -5.61
C PRO A 40 -13.94 -6.25 -5.82
N ARG A 41 -13.42 -5.77 -6.95
CA ARG A 41 -13.66 -4.41 -7.45
C ARG A 41 -13.61 -4.41 -8.97
N ASN A 42 -14.30 -3.45 -9.57
CA ASN A 42 -14.20 -3.22 -11.00
C ASN A 42 -12.78 -2.78 -11.35
N GLY A 43 -12.20 -3.38 -12.39
CA GLY A 43 -10.88 -2.99 -12.91
C GLY A 43 -9.66 -3.65 -12.26
N THR A 44 -9.80 -4.61 -11.33
CA THR A 44 -8.61 -5.37 -10.86
C THR A 44 -7.98 -6.12 -12.04
N PRO A 45 -6.71 -5.86 -12.40
CA PRO A 45 -6.07 -6.47 -13.56
C PRO A 45 -5.97 -8.00 -13.44
N ALA A 46 -6.43 -8.71 -14.47
CA ALA A 46 -6.32 -10.17 -14.55
C ALA A 46 -4.89 -10.73 -14.32
N PRO A 47 -3.81 -10.06 -14.77
CA PRO A 47 -2.45 -10.51 -14.47
C PRO A 47 -2.13 -10.57 -12.97
N ILE A 48 -2.63 -9.63 -12.16
CA ILE A 48 -2.40 -9.61 -10.71
C ILE A 48 -3.08 -10.81 -10.05
N LEU A 49 -4.33 -11.08 -10.43
CA LEU A 49 -5.09 -12.23 -9.91
C LEU A 49 -4.43 -13.57 -10.27
N LYS A 50 -3.90 -13.69 -11.51
CA LYS A 50 -3.19 -14.89 -11.96
C LYS A 50 -1.91 -15.13 -11.14
N ARG A 51 -1.15 -14.07 -10.82
CA ARG A 51 0.04 -14.20 -9.96
C ARG A 51 -0.33 -14.54 -8.52
N ALA A 52 -1.36 -13.92 -7.96
CA ALA A 52 -1.86 -14.27 -6.63
C ALA A 52 -2.31 -15.75 -6.55
N GLN A 53 -3.00 -16.25 -7.57
CA GLN A 53 -3.39 -17.66 -7.66
C GLN A 53 -2.19 -18.62 -7.81
N ALA A 54 -1.09 -18.18 -8.42
CA ALA A 54 0.13 -18.99 -8.52
C ALA A 54 0.85 -19.15 -7.18
N LEU A 55 0.60 -18.27 -6.20
CA LEU A 55 1.20 -18.31 -4.86
C LEU A 55 0.43 -19.19 -3.87
N GLY A 56 -0.83 -19.53 -4.14
CA GLY A 56 -1.68 -20.28 -3.22
C GLY A 56 -3.16 -20.25 -3.58
N ARG A 57 -4.05 -20.45 -2.60
CA ARG A 57 -5.50 -20.36 -2.82
C ARG A 57 -5.89 -18.90 -3.06
N LEU A 58 -6.69 -18.63 -4.09
CA LEU A 58 -7.24 -17.30 -4.35
C LEU A 58 -8.71 -17.25 -3.93
N TRP A 59 -9.02 -16.36 -3.00
CA TRP A 59 -10.39 -16.00 -2.61
C TRP A 59 -10.79 -14.65 -3.20
N ARG A 60 -12.09 -14.47 -3.40
CA ARG A 60 -12.69 -13.25 -3.94
C ARG A 60 -13.96 -12.87 -3.15
N HIS A 61 -13.81 -12.79 -1.84
CA HIS A 61 -14.90 -12.44 -0.94
C HIS A 61 -14.89 -10.94 -0.62
N GLU A 62 -16.09 -10.36 -0.57
CA GLU A 62 -16.32 -9.06 0.03
C GLU A 62 -16.05 -9.09 1.54
N MET A 63 -15.96 -7.92 2.17
CA MET A 63 -15.59 -7.80 3.58
C MET A 63 -16.51 -8.60 4.51
N GLY A 64 -17.83 -8.44 4.38
CA GLY A 64 -18.79 -9.15 5.19
C GLY A 64 -18.77 -10.66 4.97
N GLN A 65 -18.62 -11.08 3.71
CA GLN A 65 -18.47 -12.51 3.35
C GLN A 65 -17.23 -13.10 3.99
N LEU A 66 -16.11 -12.38 3.97
CA LEU A 66 -14.85 -12.83 4.54
C LEU A 66 -14.95 -12.96 6.07
N LEU A 67 -15.49 -11.95 6.75
CA LEU A 67 -15.66 -11.95 8.22
C LEU A 67 -16.61 -13.04 8.73
N THR A 68 -17.48 -13.56 7.86
CA THR A 68 -18.40 -14.66 8.18
C THR A 68 -17.99 -15.99 7.57
N HIS A 69 -16.85 -16.06 6.89
CA HIS A 69 -16.40 -17.27 6.22
C HIS A 69 -16.01 -18.35 7.24
N PRO A 70 -16.51 -19.60 7.11
CA PRO A 70 -16.30 -20.64 8.10
C PRO A 70 -14.83 -21.08 8.24
N GLU A 71 -14.02 -20.94 7.18
CA GLU A 71 -12.58 -21.23 7.24
C GLU A 71 -11.76 -20.09 7.87
N LEU A 72 -12.32 -18.91 8.15
CA LEU A 72 -11.56 -17.75 8.63
C LEU A 72 -10.82 -18.05 9.95
N MET A 73 -11.46 -18.78 10.86
CA MET A 73 -10.86 -19.14 12.16
C MET A 73 -9.86 -20.29 12.07
N GLN A 74 -9.65 -20.88 10.89
CA GLN A 74 -8.73 -22.00 10.72
C GLN A 74 -7.30 -21.57 10.35
N PHE A 75 -7.14 -20.28 9.99
CA PHE A 75 -5.84 -19.68 9.74
C PHE A 75 -5.06 -19.45 11.03
N ASP A 76 -3.74 -19.52 10.93
CA ASP A 76 -2.84 -19.19 12.03
C ASP A 76 -2.62 -17.68 12.13
N ALA A 77 -2.58 -17.00 10.98
CA ALA A 77 -2.49 -15.55 10.90
C ALA A 77 -3.24 -14.98 9.69
N ILE A 78 -3.73 -13.74 9.84
CA ILE A 78 -4.39 -12.95 8.82
C ILE A 78 -3.66 -11.61 8.65
N GLY A 79 -3.10 -11.40 7.47
CA GLY A 79 -2.47 -10.17 7.04
C GLY A 79 -3.47 -9.25 6.36
N VAL A 80 -3.67 -8.05 6.91
CA VAL A 80 -4.70 -7.11 6.47
C VAL A 80 -4.06 -5.91 5.78
N PHE A 81 -4.17 -5.85 4.45
CA PHE A 81 -3.63 -4.79 3.60
C PHE A 81 -4.80 -4.06 2.92
N LEU A 82 -5.54 -3.25 3.70
CA LEU A 82 -6.76 -2.57 3.24
C LEU A 82 -6.58 -1.05 3.17
N THR A 83 -7.41 -0.39 2.35
CA THR A 83 -7.34 1.05 2.12
C THR A 83 -8.03 1.82 3.26
N GLY A 84 -7.41 2.93 3.67
CA GLY A 84 -7.98 3.86 4.64
C GLY A 84 -8.36 3.20 5.97
N SER A 85 -9.54 3.57 6.49
CA SER A 85 -10.04 3.10 7.80
C SER A 85 -10.46 1.63 7.83
N LYS A 86 -10.67 0.98 6.66
CA LYS A 86 -11.14 -0.41 6.58
C LYS A 86 -10.23 -1.40 7.30
N ILE A 87 -8.94 -1.08 7.37
CA ILE A 87 -7.95 -1.86 8.12
C ILE A 87 -8.28 -1.87 9.62
N SER A 88 -8.60 -0.71 10.21
CA SER A 88 -9.04 -0.62 11.60
C SER A 88 -10.37 -1.36 11.80
N ASP A 89 -11.29 -1.24 10.84
CA ASP A 89 -12.59 -1.91 10.88
C ASP A 89 -12.45 -3.44 10.94
N PHE A 90 -11.56 -4.03 10.13
CA PHE A 90 -11.31 -5.47 10.17
C PHE A 90 -10.71 -5.91 11.50
N ARG A 91 -9.70 -5.18 11.99
CA ARG A 91 -9.05 -5.47 13.28
C ARG A 91 -10.07 -5.46 14.41
N LEU A 92 -10.89 -4.42 14.48
CA LEU A 92 -11.86 -4.24 15.53
C LEU A 92 -12.98 -5.29 15.46
N ALA A 93 -13.40 -5.69 14.25
CA ALA A 93 -14.38 -6.75 14.06
C ALA A 93 -13.91 -8.08 14.67
N LEU A 94 -12.65 -8.48 14.42
CA LEU A 94 -12.08 -9.70 14.98
C LEU A 94 -11.57 -9.52 16.42
N GLY A 95 -11.20 -8.30 16.82
CA GLY A 95 -10.77 -7.96 18.18
C GLY A 95 -11.89 -8.06 19.23
N LEU A 96 -13.16 -8.22 18.81
CA LEU A 96 -14.27 -8.55 19.70
C LEU A 96 -14.19 -10.00 20.23
N LEU A 97 -13.38 -10.85 19.61
CA LEU A 97 -13.13 -12.22 20.05
C LEU A 97 -11.88 -12.29 20.95
N PRO A 98 -11.84 -13.20 21.93
CA PRO A 98 -10.63 -13.46 22.72
C PRO A 98 -9.44 -13.78 21.81
N ALA A 99 -8.25 -13.29 22.15
CA ALA A 99 -7.04 -13.53 21.35
C ALA A 99 -6.73 -15.02 21.14
N SER A 100 -7.08 -15.88 22.10
CA SER A 100 -6.94 -17.34 22.01
C SER A 100 -7.92 -18.02 21.05
N GLU A 101 -8.97 -17.31 20.62
CA GLU A 101 -10.07 -17.85 19.80
C GLU A 101 -10.07 -17.30 18.37
N ARG A 102 -9.11 -16.41 18.04
CA ARG A 102 -8.96 -15.82 16.70
C ARG A 102 -7.56 -16.05 16.14
N PRO A 103 -7.40 -16.02 14.81
CA PRO A 103 -6.07 -15.94 14.19
C PRO A 103 -5.30 -14.70 14.64
N LEU A 104 -3.97 -14.77 14.60
CA LEU A 104 -3.13 -13.58 14.76
C LEU A 104 -3.44 -12.59 13.64
N LEU A 105 -3.56 -11.31 13.97
CA LEU A 105 -3.76 -10.24 13.02
C LEU A 105 -2.47 -9.49 12.85
N PHE A 106 -2.01 -9.36 11.61
CA PHE A 106 -0.92 -8.47 11.27
C PHE A 106 -1.28 -7.55 10.12
N CYS A 107 -0.51 -6.48 9.98
CA CYS A 107 -0.65 -5.54 8.88
C CYS A 107 0.69 -4.92 8.52
N GLY A 108 0.71 -4.04 7.52
CA GLY A 108 1.89 -3.28 7.13
C GLY A 108 1.55 -2.20 6.11
N PHE A 109 2.57 -1.50 5.64
CA PHE A 109 2.45 -0.64 4.46
C PHE A 109 2.78 -1.42 3.19
N ASN A 110 2.36 -0.90 2.04
CA ASN A 110 2.62 -1.53 0.74
C ASN A 110 4.00 -1.17 0.16
N GLY A 111 4.82 -0.46 0.95
CA GLY A 111 6.07 0.16 0.56
C GLY A 111 6.29 1.45 1.34
N VAL A 112 7.20 2.28 0.85
CA VAL A 112 7.57 3.53 1.52
C VAL A 112 6.39 4.48 1.66
N VAL A 113 6.18 4.93 2.90
CA VAL A 113 5.22 5.98 3.22
C VAL A 113 5.92 7.33 3.09
N LEU A 114 5.55 8.05 2.03
CA LEU A 114 6.12 9.36 1.69
C LEU A 114 5.51 10.49 2.50
N GLU A 115 4.24 10.37 2.89
CA GLU A 115 3.51 11.40 3.63
C GLU A 115 2.59 10.76 4.66
N LYS A 116 2.20 11.54 5.67
CA LYS A 116 1.16 11.14 6.65
C LYS A 116 1.44 9.81 7.35
N PHE A 117 2.72 9.49 7.60
CA PHE A 117 3.12 8.26 8.29
C PHE A 117 2.35 8.05 9.60
N MET A 118 2.25 9.10 10.41
CA MET A 118 1.57 9.06 11.72
C MET A 118 0.08 8.70 11.59
N GLU A 119 -0.61 9.29 10.61
CA GLU A 119 -2.01 8.96 10.30
C GLU A 119 -2.12 7.53 9.78
N GLY A 120 -1.27 7.13 8.83
CA GLY A 120 -1.25 5.77 8.30
C GLY A 120 -0.98 4.70 9.36
N MET A 121 -0.13 5.04 10.34
CA MET A 121 0.24 4.17 11.44
C MET A 121 -0.85 4.08 12.50
N SER A 122 -1.58 5.17 12.77
CA SER A 122 -2.68 5.14 13.74
C SER A 122 -3.74 4.12 13.31
N TRP A 123 -4.06 3.97 12.03
CA TRP A 123 -5.00 2.92 11.59
C TRP A 123 -4.51 1.47 11.84
N ARG A 124 -3.21 1.29 12.12
CA ARG A 124 -2.53 -0.01 12.26
C ARG A 124 -2.17 -0.39 13.69
N LEU A 125 -2.24 0.54 14.64
CA LEU A 125 -1.94 0.21 16.05
C LEU A 125 -2.93 -0.84 16.60
N GLY A 126 -2.49 -1.63 17.57
CA GLY A 126 -3.31 -2.67 18.19
C GLY A 126 -3.53 -3.92 17.35
N TYR A 127 -2.89 -4.03 16.17
CA TYR A 127 -2.66 -5.33 15.53
C TYR A 127 -1.67 -6.14 16.39
N ASP A 128 -1.73 -7.47 16.30
CA ASP A 128 -0.81 -8.34 17.05
C ASP A 128 0.64 -8.20 16.56
N LEU A 129 0.82 -7.81 15.29
CA LEU A 129 2.11 -7.54 14.68
C LEU A 129 1.99 -6.48 13.57
N ILE A 130 2.90 -5.50 13.52
CA ILE A 130 2.99 -4.53 12.42
C ILE A 130 4.28 -4.75 11.64
N CYS A 131 4.16 -4.97 10.34
CA CYS A 131 5.27 -5.05 9.39
C CYS A 131 5.72 -3.63 9.03
N LEU A 132 7.00 -3.36 9.23
CA LEU A 132 7.66 -2.11 8.88
C LEU A 132 8.65 -2.37 7.75
N SER A 133 8.92 -1.34 6.94
CA SER A 133 9.82 -1.47 5.80
C SER A 133 11.26 -1.59 6.26
N GLY A 134 11.67 -0.70 7.17
CA GLY A 134 13.02 -0.61 7.68
C GLY A 134 13.11 0.19 8.97
N GLU A 135 14.33 0.52 9.35
CA GLU A 135 14.65 1.18 10.61
C GLU A 135 14.02 2.58 10.72
N ARG A 136 13.98 3.33 9.62
CA ARG A 136 13.29 4.63 9.54
C ARG A 136 11.86 4.56 10.09
N ASP A 137 11.09 3.56 9.66
CA ASP A 137 9.70 3.41 10.05
C ASP A 137 9.59 2.98 11.52
N ARG A 138 10.56 2.18 12.01
CA ARG A 138 10.64 1.75 13.41
C ARG A 138 10.92 2.92 14.35
N GLU A 139 11.95 3.71 14.07
CA GLU A 139 12.29 4.92 14.84
C GLU A 139 11.15 5.95 14.85
N ALA A 140 10.42 6.08 13.73
CA ALA A 140 9.26 6.96 13.64
C ALA A 140 8.10 6.44 14.51
N LEU A 141 7.81 5.13 14.47
CA LEU A 141 6.81 4.52 15.33
C LEU A 141 7.19 4.62 16.81
N GLU A 142 8.41 4.31 17.19
CA GLU A 142 8.87 4.36 18.59
C GLU A 142 8.67 5.76 19.19
N ARG A 143 9.04 6.80 18.43
CA ARG A 143 8.76 8.20 18.83
C ARG A 143 7.26 8.50 18.91
N MET A 144 6.47 7.96 17.99
CA MET A 144 5.01 8.11 17.97
C MET A 144 4.34 7.53 19.22
N VAL A 145 4.80 6.36 19.68
CA VAL A 145 4.11 5.60 20.74
C VAL A 145 4.73 5.72 22.13
N ALA A 146 5.89 6.40 22.25
CA ALA A 146 6.69 6.48 23.48
C ALA A 146 5.89 6.78 24.77
N SER A 147 4.87 7.63 24.67
CA SER A 147 4.01 8.05 25.79
C SER A 147 2.56 7.62 25.60
N THR A 148 2.34 6.44 25.04
CA THR A 148 1.01 5.88 24.76
C THR A 148 0.91 4.44 25.25
N PRO A 149 -0.31 3.89 25.41
CA PRO A 149 -0.48 2.45 25.67
C PRO A 149 0.17 1.53 24.62
N PHE A 150 0.43 2.05 23.42
CA PHE A 150 1.04 1.31 22.31
C PHE A 150 2.57 1.24 22.37
N LEU A 151 3.21 1.67 23.47
CA LEU A 151 4.67 1.57 23.65
C LEU A 151 5.20 0.14 23.41
N ARG A 152 4.39 -0.89 23.69
CA ARG A 152 4.75 -2.30 23.50
C ARG A 152 4.20 -2.92 22.21
N GLN A 153 3.80 -2.10 21.25
CA GLN A 153 3.34 -2.56 19.94
C GLN A 153 4.40 -3.45 19.29
N GLN A 154 4.04 -4.69 19.01
CA GLN A 154 4.95 -5.63 18.36
C GLN A 154 5.12 -5.28 16.89
N THR A 155 6.36 -5.32 16.42
CA THR A 155 6.73 -5.03 15.03
C THR A 155 7.73 -6.02 14.47
N VAL A 156 7.79 -6.11 13.14
CA VAL A 156 8.81 -6.87 12.42
C VAL A 156 9.25 -6.11 11.17
N LEU A 157 10.53 -6.14 10.84
CA LEU A 157 11.04 -5.59 9.59
C LEU A 157 10.82 -6.59 8.46
N THR A 158 10.22 -6.12 7.36
CA THR A 158 9.92 -6.94 6.17
C THR A 158 10.64 -6.48 4.91
N GLY A 159 11.38 -5.38 4.99
CA GLY A 159 12.21 -4.86 3.90
C GLY A 159 11.40 -4.13 2.81
N LEU A 160 12.13 -3.48 1.90
CA LEU A 160 11.59 -2.85 0.70
C LEU A 160 11.84 -3.64 -0.59
N GLY A 161 12.59 -4.74 -0.53
CA GLY A 161 12.90 -5.57 -1.69
C GLY A 161 11.63 -6.21 -2.27
N ARG A 162 11.16 -5.71 -3.42
CA ARG A 162 9.90 -6.14 -4.05
C ARG A 162 10.10 -7.04 -5.25
N SER A 163 11.32 -7.31 -5.68
CA SER A 163 11.61 -8.23 -6.80
C SER A 163 12.74 -9.20 -6.44
N THR A 164 12.58 -10.47 -6.78
CA THR A 164 13.75 -11.28 -7.12
C THR A 164 14.24 -10.79 -8.48
N PRO A 165 15.54 -10.49 -8.69
CA PRO A 165 16.04 -10.23 -10.02
C PRO A 165 15.84 -11.50 -10.86
N SER A 166 14.73 -11.59 -11.59
CA SER A 166 14.40 -12.74 -12.45
C SER A 166 15.38 -12.87 -13.63
N THR A 167 16.18 -11.84 -13.86
CA THR A 167 17.24 -11.74 -14.85
C THR A 167 18.26 -10.77 -14.28
N SER A 168 19.54 -11.11 -14.29
CA SER A 168 20.60 -10.15 -13.98
C SER A 168 20.37 -8.90 -14.84
N PRO A 169 20.31 -7.70 -14.24
CA PRO A 169 20.19 -6.48 -15.01
C PRO A 169 21.26 -6.43 -16.10
N LEU A 170 20.92 -5.93 -17.30
CA LEU A 170 21.95 -5.64 -18.31
C LEU A 170 23.01 -4.73 -17.67
N PRO A 171 24.32 -4.98 -17.91
CA PRO A 171 25.36 -4.04 -17.54
C PRO A 171 24.99 -2.64 -18.04
N ASN A 172 25.26 -1.60 -17.24
CA ASN A 172 24.80 -0.24 -17.55
C ASN A 172 25.28 0.23 -18.94
N ASP A 173 26.50 -0.19 -19.34
CA ASP A 173 27.11 0.17 -20.61
C ASP A 173 26.35 -0.35 -21.84
N ASP A 174 25.65 -1.48 -21.69
CA ASP A 174 24.86 -2.10 -22.77
C ASP A 174 23.44 -1.52 -22.88
N ARG A 175 23.05 -0.64 -21.95
CA ARG A 175 21.72 -0.03 -21.93
C ARG A 175 21.67 1.19 -22.86
N PRO A 176 20.55 1.39 -23.57
CA PRO A 176 20.37 2.61 -24.36
C PRO A 176 20.44 3.85 -23.46
N HIS A 177 20.93 4.95 -24.03
CA HIS A 177 21.00 6.26 -23.41
C HIS A 177 19.59 6.80 -23.16
N ARG A 178 19.02 6.42 -22.02
CA ARG A 178 17.63 6.69 -21.68
C ARG A 178 17.51 7.07 -20.21
N LEU A 179 16.87 8.21 -19.99
CA LEU A 179 16.39 8.68 -18.69
C LEU A 179 14.89 8.44 -18.60
N VAL A 180 14.43 7.75 -17.56
CA VAL A 180 13.00 7.64 -17.24
C VAL A 180 12.68 8.57 -16.07
N PHE A 181 11.90 9.60 -16.31
CA PHE A 181 11.33 10.43 -15.26
C PHE A 181 10.01 9.83 -14.75
N ALA A 182 10.00 9.29 -13.53
CA ALA A 182 8.81 8.74 -12.91
C ALA A 182 7.97 9.85 -12.26
N GLU A 183 6.84 10.17 -12.87
CA GLU A 183 5.92 11.19 -12.37
C GLU A 183 5.04 10.64 -11.22
N GLN A 184 4.65 11.53 -10.31
CA GLN A 184 3.70 11.24 -9.24
C GLN A 184 2.49 12.17 -9.37
N VAL A 185 1.27 11.61 -9.41
CA VAL A 185 0.00 12.33 -9.67
C VAL A 185 -0.15 13.64 -8.90
N VAL A 186 0.30 13.66 -7.65
CA VAL A 186 0.10 14.79 -6.73
C VAL A 186 1.30 15.72 -6.69
N MET A 187 2.47 15.34 -7.23
CA MET A 187 3.71 16.09 -7.06
C MET A 187 4.47 16.35 -8.37
N PRO A 188 4.89 17.61 -8.64
CA PRO A 188 4.61 18.82 -7.86
C PRO A 188 3.12 19.22 -7.85
N ALA A 189 2.60 19.66 -6.68
CA ALA A 189 1.17 19.93 -6.52
C ALA A 189 0.71 21.22 -7.22
N ALA A 190 1.55 22.26 -7.23
CA ALA A 190 1.22 23.53 -7.87
C ALA A 190 1.41 23.45 -9.39
N ALA A 191 0.48 24.03 -10.15
CA ALA A 191 0.57 24.06 -11.61
C ALA A 191 1.86 24.72 -12.13
N ARG A 192 2.33 25.77 -11.42
CA ARG A 192 3.60 26.44 -11.73
C ARG A 192 4.81 25.51 -11.60
N ASP A 193 4.82 24.68 -10.56
CA ASP A 193 5.93 23.78 -10.26
C ASP A 193 5.93 22.61 -11.25
N ARG A 194 4.75 22.13 -11.68
CA ARG A 194 4.65 21.14 -12.77
C ARG A 194 5.12 21.70 -14.11
N ALA A 195 4.75 22.94 -14.44
CA ALA A 195 5.24 23.62 -15.63
C ALA A 195 6.77 23.76 -15.58
N GLU A 196 7.32 24.13 -14.42
CA GLU A 196 8.76 24.25 -14.24
C GLU A 196 9.48 22.90 -14.38
N MET A 197 8.93 21.84 -13.79
CA MET A 197 9.46 20.48 -13.97
C MET A 197 9.56 20.10 -15.45
N VAL A 198 8.50 20.37 -16.21
CA VAL A 198 8.47 20.13 -17.66
C VAL A 198 9.51 20.98 -18.40
N ARG A 199 9.71 22.25 -18.02
CA ARG A 199 10.76 23.09 -18.63
C ARG A 199 12.14 22.52 -18.39
N ILE A 200 12.45 22.16 -17.14
CA ILE A 200 13.74 21.58 -16.75
C ILE A 200 14.02 20.30 -17.55
N LEU A 201 13.04 19.38 -17.63
CA LEU A 201 13.18 18.13 -18.39
C LEU A 201 13.37 18.40 -19.90
N ALA A 202 12.67 19.39 -20.46
CA ALA A 202 12.83 19.78 -21.86
C ALA A 202 14.19 20.40 -22.13
N GLU A 203 14.70 21.24 -21.25
CA GLU A 203 16.04 21.82 -21.39
C GLU A 203 17.13 20.75 -21.26
N LEU A 204 17.00 19.83 -20.29
CA LEU A 204 17.89 18.69 -20.15
C LEU A 204 17.89 17.80 -21.40
N ALA A 205 16.72 17.54 -21.98
CA ALA A 205 16.59 16.81 -23.24
C ALA A 205 17.28 17.54 -24.41
N ARG A 206 17.18 18.88 -24.49
CA ARG A 206 17.88 19.67 -25.52
C ARG A 206 19.40 19.64 -25.37
N ARG A 207 19.90 19.63 -24.14
CA ARG A 207 21.35 19.51 -23.85
C ARG A 207 21.87 18.09 -24.09
N SER A 208 20.99 17.09 -24.19
CA SER A 208 21.32 15.67 -24.31
C SER A 208 20.70 15.04 -25.56
N PRO A 209 21.08 15.45 -26.79
CA PRO A 209 20.41 15.04 -28.02
C PRO A 209 20.49 13.54 -28.31
N ASP A 210 21.53 12.86 -27.81
CA ASP A 210 21.74 11.41 -27.97
C ASP A 210 20.98 10.56 -26.92
N TRP A 211 20.23 11.21 -26.02
CA TRP A 211 19.45 10.57 -24.98
C TRP A 211 17.94 10.65 -25.26
N GLU A 212 17.21 9.59 -24.92
CA GLU A 212 15.76 9.63 -24.78
C GLU A 212 15.37 10.02 -23.34
N VAL A 213 14.59 11.09 -23.19
CA VAL A 213 13.99 11.50 -21.92
C VAL A 213 12.51 11.10 -21.91
N LEU A 214 12.20 10.02 -21.19
CA LEU A 214 10.86 9.49 -21.09
C LEU A 214 10.19 9.96 -19.80
N ILE A 215 9.10 10.70 -19.88
CA ILE A 215 8.22 10.93 -18.74
C ILE A 215 7.26 9.75 -18.66
N LYS A 216 7.26 9.03 -17.54
CA LYS A 216 6.33 7.93 -17.24
C LYS A 216 5.22 8.45 -16.32
N PRO A 217 4.01 8.73 -16.85
CA PRO A 217 2.89 9.17 -16.03
C PRO A 217 2.39 8.05 -15.12
N ARG A 218 1.95 8.40 -13.92
CA ARG A 218 1.40 7.43 -12.96
C ARG A 218 0.04 6.86 -13.40
N ILE A 219 -0.72 7.66 -14.15
CA ILE A 219 -2.07 7.36 -14.65
C ILE A 219 -2.02 7.40 -16.19
N ALA A 220 -2.65 6.43 -16.85
CA ALA A 220 -2.90 6.53 -18.29
C ALA A 220 -4.01 7.58 -18.59
N PRO A 221 -4.09 8.15 -19.80
CA PRO A 221 -5.03 9.24 -20.10
C PRO A 221 -6.51 8.87 -19.93
N ASP A 222 -6.83 7.58 -19.90
CA ASP A 222 -8.17 6.98 -19.81
C ASP A 222 -8.48 6.35 -18.44
N GLU A 223 -7.56 6.39 -17.46
CA GLU A 223 -7.78 5.88 -16.11
C GLU A 223 -8.16 7.00 -15.12
N ALA A 224 -9.30 6.88 -14.44
CA ALA A 224 -9.69 7.80 -13.36
C ALA A 224 -9.16 7.32 -12.01
N THR A 225 -8.53 8.21 -11.22
CA THR A 225 -8.17 7.92 -9.82
C THR A 225 -8.81 8.94 -8.86
N PHE A 226 -8.99 8.54 -7.59
CA PHE A 226 -9.58 9.36 -6.53
C PHE A 226 -8.82 10.66 -6.21
N HIS A 227 -7.59 10.82 -6.73
CA HIS A 227 -6.73 11.99 -6.55
C HIS A 227 -6.36 12.65 -7.88
N ALA A 228 -7.18 12.49 -8.92
CA ALA A 228 -6.95 13.16 -10.19
C ALA A 228 -6.72 14.65 -9.95
N SER A 229 -5.49 15.12 -10.20
CA SER A 229 -5.27 16.54 -10.42
C SER A 229 -6.10 16.91 -11.65
N ASP A 230 -6.66 18.12 -11.69
CA ASP A 230 -7.52 18.59 -12.79
C ASP A 230 -6.80 18.63 -14.17
N SER A 231 -5.51 18.28 -14.24
CA SER A 231 -4.70 18.32 -15.46
C SER A 231 -3.69 17.17 -15.53
N HIS A 232 -3.88 16.24 -16.47
CA HIS A 232 -2.89 15.21 -16.82
C HIS A 232 -1.56 15.86 -17.28
N ILE A 233 -0.42 15.17 -17.08
CA ILE A 233 0.91 15.71 -17.41
C ILE A 233 1.08 16.08 -18.89
N SER A 234 0.40 15.37 -19.79
CA SER A 234 0.36 15.72 -21.22
C SER A 234 -0.20 17.13 -21.48
N SER A 235 -1.24 17.54 -20.74
CA SER A 235 -1.81 18.89 -20.84
C SER A 235 -0.81 19.93 -20.34
N THR A 236 -0.12 19.65 -19.23
CA THR A 236 0.94 20.52 -18.71
C THR A 236 2.06 20.67 -19.73
N LEU A 237 2.46 19.57 -20.38
CA LEU A 237 3.51 19.55 -21.39
C LEU A 237 3.16 20.42 -22.60
N MET A 238 1.95 20.25 -23.15
CA MET A 238 1.46 21.06 -24.26
C MET A 238 1.31 22.55 -23.91
N GLN A 239 0.73 22.86 -22.75
CA GLN A 239 0.51 24.25 -22.30
C GLN A 239 1.82 24.98 -22.02
N THR A 240 2.83 24.26 -21.51
CA THR A 240 4.10 24.86 -21.09
C THR A 240 5.06 25.03 -22.25
N LEU A 241 5.19 24.02 -23.12
CA LEU A 241 6.21 23.99 -24.16
C LEU A 241 5.66 24.32 -25.55
N GLY A 242 4.38 24.02 -25.80
CA GLY A 242 3.79 24.00 -27.16
C GLY A 242 4.36 22.87 -28.01
N HIS A 243 5.66 22.92 -28.29
CA HIS A 243 6.42 21.94 -29.07
C HIS A 243 7.58 21.38 -28.21
N PRO A 244 7.46 20.18 -27.63
CA PRO A 244 8.55 19.56 -26.88
C PRO A 244 9.73 19.19 -27.81
N PRO A 245 10.96 19.07 -27.28
CA PRO A 245 12.08 18.45 -27.99
C PRO A 245 11.72 17.05 -28.49
N ALA A 246 12.24 16.63 -29.64
CA ALA A 246 11.88 15.36 -30.27
C ALA A 246 12.24 14.13 -29.41
N ASN A 247 13.23 14.27 -28.53
CA ASN A 247 13.70 13.25 -27.61
C ASN A 247 13.07 13.34 -26.20
N LEU A 248 12.09 14.23 -25.98
CA LEU A 248 11.26 14.27 -24.77
C LEU A 248 9.89 13.64 -25.06
N LEU A 249 9.63 12.47 -24.50
CA LEU A 249 8.46 11.65 -24.85
C LEU A 249 7.65 11.26 -23.61
N LEU A 250 6.34 11.09 -23.78
CA LEU A 250 5.49 10.42 -22.80
C LEU A 250 5.47 8.92 -23.09
N ASP A 251 5.75 8.10 -22.09
CA ASP A 251 5.70 6.63 -22.23
C ASP A 251 4.78 6.01 -21.18
N TYR A 252 3.81 5.21 -21.63
CA TYR A 252 2.81 4.59 -20.77
C TYR A 252 3.06 3.11 -20.49
N ARG A 253 4.13 2.53 -21.04
CA ARG A 253 4.50 1.13 -20.80
C ARG A 253 4.74 0.86 -19.30
N PRO A 254 4.59 -0.38 -18.84
CA PRO A 254 4.82 -0.73 -17.44
C PRO A 254 6.21 -0.27 -16.97
N LEU A 255 6.26 0.40 -15.81
CA LEU A 255 7.52 0.94 -15.27
C LEU A 255 8.66 -0.11 -15.21
N PRO A 256 8.45 -1.36 -14.78
CA PRO A 256 9.49 -2.40 -14.82
C PRO A 256 10.09 -2.66 -16.20
N GLU A 257 9.31 -2.49 -17.28
CA GLU A 257 9.82 -2.65 -18.64
C GLU A 257 10.76 -1.49 -19.02
N LEU A 258 10.37 -0.27 -18.66
CA LEU A 258 11.17 0.93 -18.90
C LEU A 258 12.50 0.89 -18.12
N LEU A 259 12.44 0.55 -16.83
CA LEU A 259 13.61 0.51 -15.94
C LEU A 259 14.65 -0.54 -16.34
N ARG A 260 14.24 -1.66 -16.94
CA ARG A 260 15.19 -2.68 -17.45
C ARG A 260 16.10 -2.17 -18.56
N HIS A 261 15.62 -1.18 -19.32
CA HIS A 261 16.35 -0.64 -20.48
C HIS A 261 16.92 0.75 -20.21
N ALA A 262 16.50 1.43 -19.14
CA ALA A 262 16.99 2.77 -18.82
C ALA A 262 18.30 2.71 -18.04
N ARG A 263 19.21 3.65 -18.33
CA ARG A 263 20.42 3.89 -17.53
C ARG A 263 20.08 4.62 -16.24
N LEU A 264 19.29 5.69 -16.39
CA LEU A 264 18.92 6.59 -15.31
C LEU A 264 17.41 6.60 -15.08
N MET A 265 17.00 6.75 -13.82
CA MET A 265 15.62 7.04 -13.46
C MET A 265 15.59 8.28 -12.57
N ALA A 266 14.87 9.33 -12.95
CA ALA A 266 14.70 10.52 -12.15
C ALA A 266 13.30 10.63 -11.55
N THR A 267 13.20 11.21 -10.35
CA THR A 267 11.91 11.52 -9.73
C THR A 267 12.05 12.67 -8.74
N VAL A 268 10.97 13.43 -8.52
CA VAL A 268 10.86 14.35 -7.36
C VAL A 268 10.63 13.56 -6.07
N SER A 269 9.64 12.65 -6.09
CA SER A 269 9.24 11.93 -4.88
C SER A 269 8.42 10.67 -5.15
N SER A 270 8.94 9.74 -5.95
CA SER A 270 8.26 8.49 -6.31
C SER A 270 8.97 7.29 -5.69
N THR A 271 8.20 6.31 -5.20
CA THR A 271 8.74 5.04 -4.72
C THR A 271 9.30 4.16 -5.85
N ALA A 272 9.10 4.56 -7.12
CA ALA A 272 9.81 4.04 -8.28
C ALA A 272 11.33 3.99 -8.09
N PHE A 273 11.88 4.84 -7.21
CA PHE A 273 13.28 4.80 -6.78
C PHE A 273 13.76 3.39 -6.43
N PHE A 274 13.01 2.65 -5.63
CA PHE A 274 13.40 1.31 -5.20
C PHE A 274 13.21 0.28 -6.32
N ASP A 275 12.25 0.50 -7.22
CA ASP A 275 12.07 -0.33 -8.40
C ASP A 275 13.23 -0.14 -9.40
N ALA A 276 13.80 1.08 -9.48
CA ALA A 276 14.97 1.35 -10.30
C ALA A 276 16.17 0.51 -9.82
N LEU A 277 16.39 0.48 -8.49
CA LEU A 277 17.42 -0.36 -7.89
C LEU A 277 17.20 -1.86 -8.17
N ASP A 278 15.96 -2.34 -8.03
CA ASP A 278 15.61 -3.74 -8.33
C ASP A 278 15.90 -4.13 -9.80
N HIS A 279 15.92 -3.15 -10.71
CA HIS A 279 16.21 -3.34 -12.13
C HIS A 279 17.61 -2.86 -12.54
N GLY A 280 18.48 -2.52 -11.59
CA GLY A 280 19.84 -2.02 -11.84
C GLY A 280 19.88 -0.68 -12.60
N CYS A 281 18.77 0.05 -12.62
CA CYS A 281 18.69 1.42 -13.14
C CYS A 281 19.08 2.40 -12.04
N ARG A 282 19.92 3.39 -12.35
CA ARG A 282 20.49 4.30 -11.34
C ARG A 282 19.50 5.42 -11.02
N PRO A 283 19.02 5.54 -9.78
CA PRO A 283 18.03 6.54 -9.44
C PRO A 283 18.66 7.91 -9.17
N VAL A 284 17.94 8.96 -9.53
CA VAL A 284 18.25 10.38 -9.31
C VAL A 284 17.05 11.03 -8.62
N VAL A 285 17.32 11.80 -7.57
CA VAL A 285 16.30 12.60 -6.89
C VAL A 285 16.43 14.04 -7.36
N MET A 286 15.38 14.55 -7.99
CA MET A 286 15.32 15.90 -8.53
C MET A 286 15.25 16.93 -7.39
N ALA A 287 16.32 17.69 -7.21
CA ALA A 287 16.50 18.64 -6.11
C ALA A 287 15.87 20.01 -6.35
N ASP A 288 15.44 20.30 -7.58
CA ASP A 288 14.99 21.61 -8.05
C ASP A 288 13.79 22.17 -7.25
N PHE A 289 13.01 21.30 -6.59
CA PHE A 289 11.85 21.68 -5.76
C PHE A 289 12.13 21.63 -4.25
N GLY A 290 13.37 21.36 -3.87
CA GLY A 290 13.80 21.29 -2.47
C GLY A 290 13.26 20.11 -1.68
N ILE A 291 13.54 20.16 -0.38
CA ILE A 291 13.19 19.12 0.59
C ILE A 291 11.92 19.56 1.34
N ALA A 292 10.80 18.87 1.09
CA ALA A 292 9.53 19.20 1.74
C ALA A 292 8.78 17.94 2.21
N PRO A 293 8.27 17.91 3.46
CA PRO A 293 7.35 16.89 3.93
C PRO A 293 6.11 16.75 3.05
N SER A 294 5.54 17.89 2.63
CA SER A 294 4.33 17.95 1.79
C SER A 294 4.52 17.48 0.36
N SER A 295 5.74 17.20 -0.09
CA SER A 295 6.00 16.58 -1.37
C SER A 295 6.51 15.15 -1.24
N GLY A 296 6.77 14.68 -0.03
CA GLY A 296 7.43 13.40 0.23
C GLY A 296 8.92 13.37 -0.11
N SER A 297 9.50 14.45 -0.64
CA SER A 297 10.92 14.46 -1.08
C SER A 297 11.89 14.27 0.10
N HIS A 298 11.51 14.72 1.30
CA HIS A 298 12.28 14.53 2.55
C HIS A 298 12.65 13.09 2.87
N VAL A 299 11.91 12.10 2.36
CA VAL A 299 12.24 10.69 2.57
C VAL A 299 13.57 10.31 1.93
N PHE A 300 13.93 10.98 0.84
CA PHE A 300 15.17 10.72 0.13
C PHE A 300 16.37 11.48 0.68
N ALA A 301 16.19 12.33 1.70
CA ALA A 301 17.30 13.04 2.33
C ALA A 301 18.32 12.03 2.88
N GLY A 302 19.61 12.24 2.56
CA GLY A 302 20.68 11.31 2.90
C GLY A 302 20.94 10.21 1.86
N SER A 303 20.14 10.08 0.80
CA SER A 303 20.36 9.07 -0.26
C SER A 303 21.62 9.31 -1.11
N GLY A 304 22.23 10.50 -1.10
CA GLY A 304 23.44 10.83 -1.87
C GLY A 304 23.21 11.11 -3.37
N VAL A 305 22.02 10.86 -3.90
CA VAL A 305 21.69 10.95 -5.34
C VAL A 305 20.81 12.15 -5.70
N TRP A 306 20.85 13.21 -4.89
CA TRP A 306 20.17 14.47 -5.18
C TRP A 306 20.92 15.25 -6.25
N ARG A 307 20.21 15.74 -7.27
CA ARG A 307 20.76 16.58 -8.33
C ARG A 307 19.76 17.65 -8.73
N THR A 308 20.23 18.89 -8.87
CA THR A 308 19.48 19.99 -9.48
C THR A 308 19.53 19.80 -10.99
N LEU A 309 18.48 19.21 -11.58
CA LEU A 309 18.49 18.84 -12.99
C LEU A 309 18.55 20.06 -13.92
N ALA A 310 18.10 21.23 -13.45
CA ALA A 310 18.27 22.49 -14.17
C ALA A 310 19.75 22.87 -14.39
N GLU A 311 20.62 22.51 -13.44
CA GLU A 311 22.05 22.89 -13.43
C GLU A 311 22.96 21.81 -14.03
N VAL A 312 22.43 20.61 -14.29
CA VAL A 312 23.16 19.54 -14.96
C VAL A 312 23.50 19.96 -16.39
N GLU A 313 24.78 19.85 -16.78
CA GLU A 313 25.26 20.15 -18.13
C GLU A 313 24.53 19.30 -19.17
N ASP A 314 24.67 17.98 -19.12
CA ASP A 314 23.93 17.01 -19.92
C ASP A 314 23.80 15.65 -19.20
N LEU A 315 23.11 14.71 -19.83
CA LEU A 315 22.88 13.38 -19.27
C LEU A 315 24.11 12.47 -19.29
N ASP A 316 25.09 12.71 -20.16
CA ASP A 316 26.35 11.95 -20.18
C ASP A 316 27.20 12.31 -18.96
N ALA A 317 27.34 13.60 -18.65
CA ALA A 317 27.97 14.08 -17.43
C ALA A 317 27.26 13.55 -16.18
N LEU A 318 25.93 13.59 -16.16
CA LEU A 318 25.15 13.04 -15.04
C LEU A 318 25.37 11.53 -14.86
N ASP A 319 25.35 10.73 -15.93
CA ASP A 319 25.61 9.28 -15.85
C ASP A 319 27.03 9.00 -15.35
N GLN A 320 28.03 9.81 -15.72
CA GLN A 320 29.40 9.64 -15.24
C GLN A 320 29.58 10.01 -13.76
N GLU A 321 28.97 11.11 -13.31
CA GLU A 321 29.20 11.68 -11.96
C GLU A 321 28.25 11.17 -10.87
N LEU A 322 27.13 10.52 -11.23
CA LEU A 322 26.13 10.09 -10.27
C LEU A 322 26.69 8.99 -9.34
N PRO A 323 26.80 9.19 -8.02
CA PRO A 323 27.21 8.13 -7.12
C PRO A 323 26.12 7.05 -7.03
N LEU A 324 26.49 5.88 -6.53
CA LEU A 324 25.50 4.93 -6.02
C LEU A 324 24.79 5.55 -4.79
N PRO A 325 23.51 5.22 -4.53
CA PRO A 325 22.87 5.67 -3.31
C PRO A 325 23.62 5.21 -2.07
N ASP A 326 23.59 6.04 -1.03
CA ASP A 326 24.30 5.76 0.22
C ASP A 326 23.82 4.41 0.82
N PRO A 327 24.72 3.45 1.06
CA PRO A 327 24.34 2.11 1.51
C PRO A 327 23.78 2.10 2.94
N THR A 328 24.21 3.04 3.78
CA THR A 328 23.69 3.19 5.15
C THR A 328 22.25 3.67 5.11
N TRP A 329 21.96 4.65 4.25
CA TRP A 329 20.60 5.15 4.00
C TRP A 329 19.71 4.05 3.40
N LEU A 330 20.21 3.27 2.44
CA LEU A 330 19.47 2.13 1.87
C LEU A 330 19.09 1.11 2.95
N ALA A 331 20.06 0.72 3.79
CA ALA A 331 19.80 -0.21 4.90
C ALA A 331 18.81 0.37 5.92
N TRP A 332 18.92 1.66 6.26
CA TRP A 332 18.00 2.37 7.15
C TRP A 332 16.57 2.42 6.59
N MET A 333 16.42 2.55 5.27
CA MET A 333 15.14 2.43 4.57
C MET A 333 14.59 0.99 4.51
N GLY A 334 15.42 -0.01 4.81
CA GLY A 334 15.07 -1.43 4.73
C GLY A 334 15.35 -2.07 3.37
N TYR A 335 16.17 -1.45 2.53
CA TYR A 335 16.62 -1.99 1.26
C TYR A 335 17.96 -2.73 1.41
N GLY A 336 18.12 -3.89 0.77
CA GLY A 336 19.36 -4.68 0.81
C GLY A 336 19.70 -5.25 2.20
N THR A 337 18.70 -5.44 3.06
CA THR A 337 18.86 -6.03 4.39
C THR A 337 18.39 -7.49 4.42
N ASP A 338 18.77 -8.25 5.46
CA ASP A 338 18.25 -9.61 5.69
C ASP A 338 16.77 -9.62 6.17
N ALA A 339 16.16 -8.45 6.33
CA ALA A 339 14.75 -8.32 6.64
C ALA A 339 13.91 -8.77 5.44
N GLY A 340 12.91 -9.62 5.70
CA GLY A 340 12.11 -10.19 4.63
C GLY A 340 10.96 -11.05 5.14
N PRO A 341 10.18 -11.65 4.22
CA PRO A 341 8.99 -12.43 4.59
C PRO A 341 9.28 -13.61 5.52
N ALA A 342 10.48 -14.18 5.47
CA ALA A 342 10.89 -15.23 6.40
C ALA A 342 10.93 -14.75 7.87
N ALA A 343 11.34 -13.50 8.11
CA ALA A 343 11.33 -12.91 9.45
C ALA A 343 9.90 -12.72 9.97
N LEU A 344 8.98 -12.29 9.09
CA LEU A 344 7.55 -12.21 9.40
C LEU A 344 6.99 -13.56 9.85
N ILE A 345 7.22 -14.63 9.09
CA ILE A 345 6.71 -15.96 9.45
C ILE A 345 7.26 -16.43 10.80
N ARG A 346 8.56 -16.24 11.05
CA ARG A 346 9.17 -16.58 12.36
C ARG A 346 8.56 -15.77 13.51
N ALA A 347 8.34 -14.46 13.32
CA ALA A 347 7.71 -13.61 14.31
C ALA A 347 6.27 -14.06 14.62
N LEU A 348 5.48 -14.38 13.59
CA LEU A 348 4.12 -14.89 13.76
C LEU A 348 4.10 -16.25 14.48
N GLN A 349 5.02 -17.15 14.16
CA GLN A 349 5.15 -18.45 14.85
C GLN A 349 5.50 -18.26 16.33
N ALA A 350 6.40 -17.33 16.66
CA ALA A 350 6.75 -16.99 18.04
C ALA A 350 5.55 -16.39 18.81
N LEU A 351 4.86 -15.41 18.21
CA LEU A 351 3.65 -14.81 18.81
C LEU A 351 2.51 -15.81 19.00
N LYS A 352 2.47 -16.87 18.19
CA LYS A 352 1.47 -17.92 18.38
C LYS A 352 1.76 -18.78 19.62
N GLN A 353 3.04 -18.95 19.96
CA GLN A 353 3.45 -19.67 21.16
C GLN A 353 3.29 -18.82 22.42
N ASP A 354 3.57 -17.52 22.30
CA ASP A 354 3.43 -16.53 23.37
C ASP A 354 2.62 -15.32 22.87
N PRO A 355 1.27 -15.38 22.97
CA PRO A 355 0.40 -14.32 22.46
C PRO A 355 0.67 -12.98 23.14
N PRO A 356 0.68 -11.87 22.38
CA PRO A 356 0.93 -10.56 22.97
C PRO A 356 -0.20 -10.16 23.92
N ALA A 357 0.15 -9.43 24.98
CA ALA A 357 -0.83 -8.86 25.87
C ALA A 357 -1.75 -7.89 25.09
N VAL A 358 -3.06 -7.98 25.34
CA VAL A 358 -4.03 -7.07 24.73
C VAL A 358 -3.72 -5.65 25.20
N ILE A 359 -3.48 -4.75 24.23
CA ILE A 359 -3.24 -3.33 24.50
C ILE A 359 -4.61 -2.68 24.78
N ASN A 360 -4.84 -2.32 26.04
CA ASN A 360 -6.04 -1.57 26.43
C ASN A 360 -5.85 -0.08 26.13
N GLU A 361 -6.76 0.50 25.36
CA GLU A 361 -6.79 1.93 25.11
C GLU A 361 -7.11 2.70 26.40
N SER A 362 -6.42 3.82 26.64
CA SER A 362 -6.71 4.74 27.73
C SER A 362 -7.07 6.14 27.19
N PRO A 363 -8.05 6.84 27.81
CA PRO A 363 -8.39 8.21 27.42
C PRO A 363 -7.18 9.14 27.47
N GLY A 364 -7.09 10.10 26.54
CA GLY A 364 -6.06 11.14 26.51
C GLY A 364 -4.78 10.80 25.72
N HIS A 365 -4.70 9.60 25.14
CA HIS A 365 -3.62 9.21 24.23
C HIS A 365 -4.13 9.10 22.80
N MET A 366 -3.24 9.11 21.80
CA MET A 366 -3.61 8.68 20.46
C MET A 366 -4.16 7.26 20.54
N SER A 367 -5.47 7.13 20.35
CA SER A 367 -6.15 5.86 20.23
C SER A 367 -6.46 5.60 18.76
N ASN A 368 -6.73 4.36 18.41
CA ASN A 368 -7.28 4.09 17.11
C ASN A 368 -8.70 4.64 17.06
N ALA A 369 -9.12 5.06 15.88
CA ALA A 369 -10.53 5.34 15.68
C ALA A 369 -11.28 4.02 15.90
N ASN A 370 -12.10 4.00 16.94
CA ASN A 370 -13.00 2.90 17.21
C ASN A 370 -13.96 2.71 16.05
N LEU A 371 -14.36 1.46 15.82
CA LEU A 371 -15.32 1.06 14.80
C LEU A 371 -16.56 1.87 15.08
N SER A 372 -16.87 2.79 14.19
CA SER A 372 -18.03 3.63 14.39
C SER A 372 -19.23 2.72 14.25
N PHE A 373 -19.89 2.46 15.39
CA PHE A 373 -21.17 1.76 15.44
C PHE A 373 -22.16 2.35 14.41
N THR A 374 -22.11 3.67 14.24
CA THR A 374 -22.88 4.43 13.25
C THR A 374 -22.48 4.06 11.82
N GLN A 375 -21.17 3.94 11.54
CA GLN A 375 -20.67 3.58 10.21
C GLN A 375 -20.99 2.14 9.81
N LEU A 376 -20.88 1.17 10.74
CA LEU A 376 -21.33 -0.21 10.49
C LEU A 376 -22.81 -0.27 10.10
N ARG A 377 -23.65 0.51 10.79
CA ARG A 377 -25.07 0.61 10.46
C ARG A 377 -25.28 1.26 9.11
N ARG A 378 -24.58 2.35 8.80
CA ARG A 378 -24.67 3.05 7.51
C ARG A 378 -24.27 2.16 6.33
N SER A 379 -23.13 1.49 6.41
CA SER A 379 -22.70 0.54 5.38
C SER A 379 -23.66 -0.65 5.24
N ALA A 380 -24.24 -1.12 6.35
CA ALA A 380 -25.28 -2.14 6.28
C ALA A 380 -26.54 -1.65 5.56
N GLU A 381 -26.96 -0.40 5.77
CA GLU A 381 -28.08 0.20 5.03
C GLU A 381 -27.76 0.34 3.54
N GLU A 382 -26.55 0.75 3.17
CA GLU A 382 -26.10 0.82 1.78
C GLU A 382 -26.15 -0.58 1.11
N ALA A 383 -25.69 -1.61 1.82
CA ALA A 383 -25.78 -3.00 1.36
C ALA A 383 -27.24 -3.48 1.22
N ILE A 384 -28.14 -3.11 2.16
CA ILE A 384 -29.59 -3.40 2.06
C ILE A 384 -30.19 -2.75 0.81
N VAL A 385 -29.86 -1.48 0.55
CA VAL A 385 -30.33 -0.74 -0.64
C VAL A 385 -29.82 -1.39 -1.92
N ALA A 386 -28.55 -1.80 -1.93
CA ALA A 386 -27.94 -2.57 -3.02
C ALA A 386 -28.47 -4.02 -3.13
N LYS A 387 -29.35 -4.46 -2.21
CA LYS A 387 -29.86 -5.84 -2.09
C LYS A 387 -28.76 -6.88 -1.86
N ASN A 388 -27.60 -6.45 -1.36
CA ASN A 388 -26.53 -7.32 -0.89
C ASN A 388 -26.82 -7.78 0.55
N TRP A 389 -27.71 -8.76 0.67
CA TRP A 389 -28.23 -9.23 1.96
C TRP A 389 -27.17 -9.90 2.84
N GLU A 390 -26.18 -10.53 2.21
CA GLU A 390 -25.10 -11.22 2.91
C GLU A 390 -24.16 -10.21 3.56
N GLU A 391 -23.78 -9.16 2.83
CA GLU A 391 -22.98 -8.05 3.37
C GLU A 391 -23.74 -7.33 4.49
N ALA A 392 -25.01 -6.99 4.25
CA ALA A 392 -25.87 -6.36 5.26
C ALA A 392 -25.95 -7.18 6.55
N ARG A 393 -26.13 -8.51 6.44
CA ARG A 393 -26.18 -9.42 7.58
C ARG A 393 -24.88 -9.39 8.37
N SER A 394 -23.75 -9.45 7.67
CA SER A 394 -22.42 -9.52 8.29
C SER A 394 -22.10 -8.22 9.04
N LEU A 395 -22.34 -7.08 8.42
CA LEU A 395 -22.14 -5.75 9.04
C LEU A 395 -23.04 -5.54 10.27
N LEU A 396 -24.30 -5.99 10.20
CA LEU A 396 -25.22 -5.92 11.34
C LEU A 396 -24.82 -6.87 12.47
N MET A 397 -24.25 -8.04 12.15
CA MET A 397 -23.73 -8.97 13.16
C MET A 397 -22.57 -8.34 13.94
N LEU A 398 -21.64 -7.68 13.24
CA LEU A 398 -20.55 -6.92 13.87
C LEU A 398 -21.09 -5.76 14.72
N ALA A 399 -22.09 -5.02 14.21
CA ALA A 399 -22.72 -3.94 14.98
C ALA A 399 -23.34 -4.46 16.28
N THR A 400 -24.00 -5.63 16.24
CA THR A 400 -24.57 -6.25 17.45
C THR A 400 -23.50 -6.73 18.43
N LEU A 401 -22.35 -7.21 17.96
CA LEU A 401 -21.22 -7.55 18.83
C LEU A 401 -20.64 -6.28 19.50
N LEU A 402 -20.56 -5.17 18.76
CA LEU A 402 -19.98 -3.91 19.26
C LEU A 402 -20.90 -3.17 20.25
N ARG A 403 -22.22 -3.23 20.07
CA ARG A 403 -23.20 -2.77 21.07
C ARG A 403 -24.31 -3.81 21.30
N PRO A 404 -24.08 -4.82 22.15
CA PRO A 404 -25.04 -5.91 22.39
C PRO A 404 -26.41 -5.44 22.89
N LYS A 405 -26.45 -4.30 23.60
CA LYS A 405 -27.69 -3.72 24.15
C LYS A 405 -28.48 -2.88 23.11
N HIS A 406 -27.97 -2.68 21.89
CA HIS A 406 -28.60 -1.80 20.89
C HIS A 406 -29.71 -2.51 20.10
N ARG A 407 -30.95 -2.39 20.58
CA ARG A 407 -32.14 -3.11 20.08
C ARG A 407 -32.39 -2.95 18.58
N ASN A 408 -32.13 -1.78 18.00
CA ASN A 408 -32.40 -1.54 16.57
C ASN A 408 -31.45 -2.35 15.66
N ALA A 409 -30.18 -2.48 16.03
CA ALA A 409 -29.21 -3.25 15.25
C ALA A 409 -29.54 -4.74 15.28
N ALA A 410 -29.92 -5.27 16.44
CA ALA A 410 -30.39 -6.66 16.59
C ALA A 410 -31.67 -6.94 15.78
N ARG A 411 -32.64 -6.01 15.81
CA ARG A 411 -33.86 -6.13 14.99
C ARG A 411 -33.56 -6.09 13.50
N ARG A 412 -32.67 -5.20 13.06
CA ARG A 412 -32.23 -5.12 11.66
C ARG A 412 -31.54 -6.41 11.23
N LEU A 413 -30.63 -6.95 12.05
CA LEU A 413 -29.96 -8.23 11.79
C LEU A 413 -30.98 -9.35 11.59
N TRP A 414 -31.93 -9.45 12.51
CA TRP A 414 -33.01 -10.43 12.44
C TRP A 414 -33.87 -10.29 11.18
N SER A 415 -34.22 -9.05 10.80
CA SER A 415 -34.94 -8.78 9.55
C SER A 415 -34.17 -9.25 8.32
N VAL A 416 -32.87 -8.96 8.23
CA VAL A 416 -32.02 -9.36 7.09
C VAL A 416 -31.81 -10.88 7.02
N GLN A 417 -31.71 -11.55 8.17
CA GLN A 417 -31.59 -13.01 8.26
C GLN A 417 -32.87 -13.76 7.83
N TRP A 418 -34.02 -13.07 7.75
CA TRP A 418 -35.29 -13.72 7.44
C TRP A 418 -35.30 -14.33 6.02
N PRO A 419 -35.59 -15.64 5.86
CA PRO A 419 -35.43 -16.33 4.58
C PRO A 419 -36.45 -15.90 3.52
N ASN A 420 -37.67 -15.55 3.93
CA ASN A 420 -38.74 -15.13 3.02
C ASN A 420 -38.56 -13.66 2.58
N ARG A 421 -38.53 -13.41 1.26
CA ARG A 421 -38.29 -12.09 0.66
C ARG A 421 -39.34 -11.03 1.01
N LEU A 422 -40.62 -11.41 1.04
CA LEU A 422 -41.72 -10.49 1.35
C LEU A 422 -41.68 -10.11 2.82
N MET A 423 -41.47 -11.10 3.69
CA MET A 423 -41.32 -10.87 5.13
C MET A 423 -40.07 -10.06 5.46
N ARG A 424 -38.92 -10.33 4.83
CA ARG A 424 -37.72 -9.51 4.98
C ARG A 424 -37.99 -8.04 4.66
N ARG A 425 -38.68 -7.75 3.55
CA ARG A 425 -39.06 -6.38 3.16
C ARG A 425 -40.01 -5.74 4.16
N LEU A 426 -41.03 -6.45 4.60
CA LEU A 426 -41.99 -5.97 5.59
C LEU A 426 -41.31 -5.65 6.92
N LEU A 427 -40.49 -6.59 7.42
CA LEU A 427 -39.72 -6.42 8.65
C LEU A 427 -38.73 -5.26 8.55
N LEU A 428 -38.03 -5.11 7.42
CA LEU A 428 -37.13 -3.96 7.20
C LEU A 428 -37.88 -2.62 7.15
N ALA A 429 -39.08 -2.59 6.59
CA ALA A 429 -39.92 -1.39 6.54
C ALA A 429 -40.44 -0.98 7.94
N ILE A 430 -40.72 -1.96 8.81
CA ILE A 430 -41.20 -1.72 10.18
C ILE A 430 -40.03 -1.41 11.13
N THR A 431 -38.83 -1.91 10.86
CA THR A 431 -37.65 -1.57 11.66
C THR A 431 -37.15 -0.17 11.33
N TYR A 432 -37.28 0.73 12.31
CA TYR A 432 -36.88 2.14 12.22
C TYR A 432 -35.48 2.32 11.60
N ARG A 433 -35.38 3.18 10.57
CA ARG A 433 -34.13 3.52 9.88
C ARG A 433 -33.51 4.73 10.57
N ASP A 434 -32.77 4.47 11.64
CA ASP A 434 -31.97 5.50 12.29
C ASP A 434 -30.52 5.21 12.00
N VAL A 435 -29.82 6.07 11.29
CA VAL A 435 -28.40 5.85 10.97
C VAL A 435 -27.50 6.91 11.58
N GLY A 436 -28.03 7.73 12.49
CA GLY A 436 -27.34 8.90 13.04
C GLY A 436 -27.49 10.11 12.13
#